data_AF-A0A7J3QE52-F1
#
_entry.id   AF-A0A7J3QE52-F1
#
_cell.length_a   1.000
_cell.length_b   1.000
_cell.length_c   1.000
_cell.angle_alpha   90.00
_cell.angle_beta   90.00
_cell.angle_gamma   90.00
#
_symmetry.space_group_name_H-M   'P 1'
#
loop_
_entity.id
_entity.type
_entity.pdbx_description
1 polymer ?
#
loop_
_entity_poly.entity_id
_entity_poly.type
_entity_poly.pdbx_seq_one_letter_code
_entity_poly.pdbx_strand_id
1 'polypeptide(L)'
;GLKQLMSMELPTSIKSKLGYRFWEPKWDEISEEELKPYLRNIDRVSLNRILFTLRMHRSTMLAIKIMKGLKINSSNINNVIEIDIKKVEDILSSNDWDLKLLGNIMLYQHKLLSELYDVSLPELDRIVDEVTNAGAYGAKLSGAGLGGAVIGLVKDFETGRKALNRALNCCASSGYIVKIDSGVTTH
;
A
#
# COMPACT_ATOMS: atom_id res chain seq x y z
N GLY A 1 19.25 -9.05 0.53
CA GLY A 1 18.74 -7.74 0.04
C GLY A 1 19.86 -6.74 -0.06
N LEU A 2 19.88 -5.75 0.83
CA LEU A 2 20.82 -4.62 0.81
C LEU A 2 22.30 -5.03 0.75
N LYS A 3 22.74 -5.98 1.58
CA LYS A 3 24.14 -6.48 1.56
C LYS A 3 24.54 -7.08 0.20
N GLN A 4 23.63 -7.83 -0.44
CA GLN A 4 23.88 -8.42 -1.75
C GLN A 4 23.98 -7.34 -2.83
N LEU A 5 23.06 -6.37 -2.81
CA LEU A 5 23.08 -5.21 -3.70
C LEU A 5 24.40 -4.42 -3.54
N MET A 6 24.82 -4.16 -2.30
CA MET A 6 26.05 -3.40 -1.99
C MET A 6 27.34 -4.16 -2.32
N SER A 7 27.30 -5.49 -2.46
CA SER A 7 28.44 -6.30 -2.91
C SER A 7 28.68 -6.24 -4.42
N MET A 8 27.74 -5.66 -5.19
CA MET A 8 27.85 -5.52 -6.64
C MET A 8 28.64 -4.26 -7.05
N GLU A 9 29.04 -4.22 -8.32
CA GLU A 9 29.56 -3.02 -8.98
C GLU A 9 28.41 -2.04 -9.28
N LEU A 10 28.02 -1.29 -8.25
CA LEU A 10 27.07 -0.19 -8.38
C LEU A 10 27.81 1.15 -8.57
N PRO A 11 27.25 2.08 -9.36
CA PRO A 11 27.67 3.47 -9.40
C PRO A 11 27.74 4.09 -8.00
N THR A 12 28.74 4.94 -7.76
CA THR A 12 28.93 5.63 -6.47
C THR A 12 27.69 6.41 -6.04
N SER A 13 26.96 6.98 -7.00
CA SER A 13 25.69 7.70 -6.77
C SER A 13 24.58 6.82 -6.22
N ILE A 14 24.56 5.52 -6.54
CA ILE A 14 23.58 4.56 -6.01
C ILE A 14 24.06 4.03 -4.65
N LYS A 15 25.36 3.71 -4.52
CA LYS A 15 25.93 3.25 -3.23
C LYS A 15 25.75 4.26 -2.11
N SER A 16 25.92 5.55 -2.39
CA SER A 16 25.74 6.62 -1.40
C SER A 16 24.30 6.76 -0.91
N LYS A 17 23.31 6.46 -1.77
CA LYS A 17 21.89 6.46 -1.41
C LYS A 17 21.49 5.22 -0.62
N LEU A 18 22.06 4.05 -0.92
CA LEU A 18 21.72 2.78 -0.27
C LEU A 18 22.33 2.64 1.12
N GLY A 19 23.57 3.09 1.31
CA GLY A 19 24.30 2.84 2.55
C GLY A 19 24.62 1.37 2.82
N TYR A 20 25.38 1.12 3.88
CA TYR A 20 25.82 -0.22 4.29
C TYR A 20 24.99 -0.80 5.44
N ARG A 21 24.31 0.05 6.21
CA ARG A 21 23.46 -0.33 7.34
C ARG A 21 22.00 -0.27 6.96
N PHE A 22 21.13 -1.00 7.67
CA PHE A 22 19.71 -1.11 7.29
C PHE A 22 18.91 0.20 7.43
N TRP A 23 19.41 1.20 8.17
CA TRP A 23 18.76 2.49 8.39
C TRP A 23 19.34 3.65 7.57
N GLU A 24 20.44 3.41 6.85
CA GLU A 24 21.07 4.40 5.98
C GLU A 24 20.38 4.62 4.62
N PRO A 25 19.62 3.65 4.04
CA PRO A 25 19.06 3.84 2.72
C PRO A 25 18.11 5.04 2.67
N LYS A 26 18.38 5.93 1.73
CA LYS A 26 17.53 7.05 1.36
C LYS A 26 16.52 6.61 0.30
N TRP A 27 15.53 5.83 0.73
CA TRP A 27 14.53 5.26 -0.19
C TRP A 27 13.82 6.31 -1.04
N ASP A 28 13.65 7.52 -0.52
CA ASP A 28 13.05 8.68 -1.20
C ASP A 28 13.87 9.18 -2.40
N GLU A 29 15.18 8.90 -2.42
CA GLU A 29 16.11 9.32 -3.47
C GLU A 29 16.41 8.19 -4.48
N ILE A 30 15.85 6.99 -4.30
CA ILE A 30 16.14 5.80 -5.12
C ILE A 30 14.93 5.43 -5.96
N SER A 31 15.14 5.29 -7.27
CA SER A 31 14.13 4.79 -8.19
C SER A 31 14.29 3.30 -8.53
N GLU A 32 13.16 2.64 -8.81
CA GLU A 32 13.16 1.26 -9.32
C GLU A 32 13.93 1.17 -10.65
N GLU A 33 13.82 2.21 -11.48
CA GLU A 33 14.50 2.37 -12.76
C GLU A 33 16.04 2.41 -12.60
N GLU A 34 16.54 3.14 -11.61
CA GLU A 34 17.98 3.18 -11.28
C GLU A 34 18.52 1.81 -10.85
N LEU A 35 17.72 1.03 -10.10
CA LEU A 35 18.15 -0.29 -9.63
C LEU A 35 17.97 -1.39 -10.66
N LYS A 36 17.05 -1.23 -11.62
CA LYS A 36 16.62 -2.25 -12.59
C LYS A 36 17.77 -3.03 -13.26
N PRO A 37 18.91 -2.43 -13.66
CA PRO A 37 20.02 -3.18 -14.26
C PRO A 37 20.64 -4.21 -13.32
N TYR A 38 20.62 -3.97 -12.01
CA TYR A 38 21.30 -4.77 -10.99
C TYR A 38 20.39 -5.81 -10.34
N LEU A 39 19.07 -5.60 -10.42
CA LEU A 39 18.07 -6.48 -9.82
C LEU A 39 18.07 -7.91 -10.37
N ARG A 40 18.59 -8.13 -11.60
CA ARG A 40 18.65 -9.45 -12.25
C ARG A 40 19.55 -10.45 -11.52
N ASN A 41 20.53 -9.97 -10.76
CA ASN A 41 21.53 -10.80 -10.08
C ASN A 41 21.24 -10.98 -8.58
N ILE A 42 20.04 -10.62 -8.14
CA ILE A 42 19.59 -10.70 -6.74
C ILE A 42 18.70 -11.92 -6.57
N ASP A 43 18.77 -12.60 -5.43
CA ASP A 43 17.84 -13.71 -5.17
C ASP A 43 16.39 -13.21 -5.13
N ARG A 44 15.44 -14.07 -5.51
CA ARG A 44 14.03 -13.68 -5.68
C ARG A 44 13.43 -13.06 -4.41
N VAL A 45 13.76 -13.58 -3.23
CA VAL A 45 13.23 -13.07 -1.96
C VAL A 45 13.76 -11.66 -1.72
N SER A 46 15.07 -11.47 -1.82
CA SER A 46 15.70 -10.15 -1.69
C SER A 46 15.19 -9.13 -2.70
N LEU A 47 15.01 -9.55 -3.96
CA LEU A 47 14.44 -8.72 -5.02
C LEU A 47 13.04 -8.25 -4.63
N ASN A 48 12.16 -9.17 -4.25
CA ASN A 48 10.79 -8.86 -3.85
C ASN A 48 10.75 -7.90 -2.66
N ARG A 49 11.63 -8.07 -1.65
CA ARG A 49 11.70 -7.14 -0.50
C ARG A 49 12.16 -5.74 -0.89
N ILE A 50 13.09 -5.62 -1.85
CA ILE A 50 13.54 -4.31 -2.37
C ILE A 50 12.39 -3.63 -3.12
N LEU A 51 11.73 -4.34 -4.05
CA LEU A 51 10.59 -3.82 -4.81
C LEU A 51 9.43 -3.43 -3.90
N PHE A 52 9.11 -4.28 -2.92
CA PHE A 52 8.12 -3.99 -1.88
C PHE A 52 8.43 -2.66 -1.19
N THR A 53 9.66 -2.48 -0.71
CA THR A 53 10.06 -1.28 0.04
C THR A 53 9.88 -0.02 -0.82
N LEU A 54 10.37 -0.03 -2.06
CA LEU A 54 10.26 1.11 -2.97
C LEU A 54 8.81 1.45 -3.31
N ARG A 55 8.00 0.45 -3.68
CA ARG A 55 6.61 0.64 -4.10
C ARG A 55 5.70 0.99 -2.93
N MET A 56 5.91 0.39 -1.76
CA MET A 56 5.19 0.72 -0.52
C MET A 56 5.52 2.14 -0.07
N HIS A 57 6.79 2.55 -0.14
CA HIS A 57 7.20 3.92 0.16
C HIS A 57 6.54 4.92 -0.80
N ARG A 58 6.68 4.73 -2.12
CA ARG A 58 6.08 5.63 -3.14
C ARG A 58 4.57 5.79 -2.96
N SER A 59 3.83 4.68 -2.77
CA SER A 59 2.38 4.71 -2.54
C SER A 59 1.99 5.36 -1.20
N THR A 60 2.79 5.18 -0.15
CA THR A 60 2.59 5.85 1.14
C THR A 60 2.79 7.36 1.03
N MET A 61 3.84 7.79 0.32
CA MET A 61 4.07 9.22 0.08
C MET A 61 2.95 9.85 -0.74
N LEU A 62 2.37 9.13 -1.69
CA LEU A 62 1.16 9.56 -2.39
C LEU A 62 -0.04 9.71 -1.43
N ALA A 63 -0.29 8.72 -0.56
CA ALA A 63 -1.35 8.81 0.44
C ALA A 63 -1.19 10.02 1.37
N ILE A 64 0.03 10.27 1.86
CA ILE A 64 0.34 11.45 2.70
C ILE A 64 0.07 12.75 1.95
N LYS A 65 0.41 12.83 0.65
CA LYS A 65 0.11 14.02 -0.16
C LYS A 65 -1.39 14.27 -0.28
N ILE A 66 -2.19 13.23 -0.48
CA ILE A 66 -3.66 13.31 -0.50
C ILE A 66 -4.18 13.81 0.84
N MET A 67 -3.77 13.19 1.94
CA MET A 67 -4.21 13.55 3.30
C MET A 67 -3.84 14.99 3.69
N LYS A 68 -2.74 15.52 3.13
CA LYS A 68 -2.31 16.91 3.34
C LYS A 68 -2.97 17.91 2.38
N GLY A 69 -3.87 17.47 1.50
CA GLY A 69 -4.52 18.33 0.52
C GLY A 69 -3.57 18.92 -0.52
N LEU A 70 -2.42 18.27 -0.76
CA LEU A 70 -1.45 18.74 -1.75
C LEU A 70 -1.95 18.44 -3.17
N LYS A 71 -1.60 19.31 -4.13
CA LYS A 71 -1.96 19.12 -5.53
C LYS A 71 -1.32 17.86 -6.11
N ILE A 72 -2.11 17.03 -6.77
CA ILE A 72 -1.68 15.76 -7.38
C ILE A 72 -1.94 15.83 -8.89
N ASN A 73 -1.02 15.25 -9.67
CA ASN A 73 -1.20 15.09 -11.12
C ASN A 73 -1.66 13.65 -11.41
N SER A 74 -2.66 13.47 -12.26
CA SER A 74 -3.18 12.17 -12.70
C SER A 74 -2.08 11.24 -13.23
N SER A 75 -1.10 11.78 -13.96
CA SER A 75 0.04 11.00 -14.49
C SER A 75 1.03 10.54 -13.42
N ASN A 76 0.98 11.12 -12.21
CA ASN A 76 1.78 10.64 -11.07
C ASN A 76 1.09 9.43 -10.42
N ILE A 77 -0.24 9.45 -10.36
CA ILE A 77 -1.03 8.43 -9.65
C ILE A 77 -0.87 7.06 -10.32
N ASN A 78 -1.13 6.95 -11.62
CA ASN A 78 -1.08 5.68 -12.35
C ASN A 78 0.32 5.05 -12.42
N ASN A 79 1.38 5.87 -12.27
CA ASN A 79 2.75 5.39 -12.20
C ASN A 79 3.14 4.89 -10.80
N VAL A 80 2.44 5.35 -9.75
CA VAL A 80 2.73 4.99 -8.35
C VAL A 80 1.91 3.78 -7.90
N ILE A 81 0.63 3.75 -8.28
CA ILE A 81 -0.27 2.63 -8.02
C ILE A 81 -0.72 2.06 -9.36
N GLU A 82 -0.69 0.73 -9.50
CA GLU A 82 -1.03 0.02 -10.75
C GLU A 82 -2.54 0.13 -11.05
N ILE A 83 -2.98 1.30 -11.51
CA ILE A 83 -4.38 1.65 -11.77
C ILE A 83 -4.55 2.24 -13.18
N ASP A 84 -5.68 1.93 -13.82
CA ASP A 84 -6.02 2.48 -15.13
C ASP A 84 -6.24 4.00 -15.06
N ILE A 85 -5.73 4.72 -16.07
CA ILE A 85 -5.80 6.19 -16.10
C ILE A 85 -7.25 6.72 -16.16
N LYS A 86 -8.16 6.02 -16.85
CA LYS A 86 -9.58 6.42 -16.90
C LYS A 86 -10.23 6.28 -15.53
N LYS A 87 -9.91 5.20 -14.81
CA LYS A 87 -10.37 5.01 -13.44
C LYS A 87 -9.85 6.11 -12.51
N VAL A 88 -8.62 6.59 -12.72
CA VAL A 88 -8.09 7.76 -11.98
C VAL A 88 -8.91 9.01 -12.30
N GLU A 89 -9.18 9.29 -13.56
CA GLU A 89 -9.98 10.45 -13.99
C GLU A 89 -11.41 10.42 -13.41
N ASP A 90 -12.05 9.24 -13.41
CA ASP A 90 -13.37 9.01 -12.81
C ASP A 90 -13.36 9.26 -11.29
N ILE A 91 -12.32 8.80 -10.59
CA ILE A 91 -12.14 9.03 -9.15
C ILE A 91 -12.00 10.52 -8.88
N LEU A 92 -11.09 11.19 -9.61
CA LEU A 92 -10.78 12.62 -9.43
C LEU A 92 -11.97 13.54 -9.74
N SER A 93 -12.92 13.09 -10.56
CA SER A 93 -14.14 13.83 -10.89
C SER A 93 -15.27 13.65 -9.87
N SER A 94 -15.08 12.82 -8.84
CA SER A 94 -16.11 12.53 -7.84
C SER A 94 -15.96 13.35 -6.55
N ASN A 95 -17.07 13.57 -5.84
CA ASN A 95 -17.05 14.39 -4.60
C ASN A 95 -16.15 13.83 -3.50
N ASP A 96 -16.02 12.50 -3.42
CA ASP A 96 -15.23 11.79 -2.41
C ASP A 96 -13.89 11.28 -3.01
N TRP A 97 -13.31 12.04 -3.95
CA TRP A 97 -12.16 11.59 -4.76
C TRP A 97 -10.95 11.19 -3.91
N ASP A 98 -10.71 11.91 -2.82
CA ASP A 98 -9.58 11.73 -1.91
C ASP A 98 -9.68 10.39 -1.17
N LEU A 99 -10.85 10.10 -0.59
CA LEU A 99 -11.13 8.85 0.11
C LEU A 99 -11.12 7.66 -0.86
N LYS A 100 -11.69 7.81 -2.06
CA LYS A 100 -11.63 6.77 -3.09
C LYS A 100 -10.21 6.49 -3.55
N LEU A 101 -9.40 7.52 -3.74
CA LEU A 101 -8.01 7.36 -4.13
C LEU A 101 -7.18 6.70 -3.01
N LEU A 102 -7.39 7.11 -1.75
CA LEU A 102 -6.79 6.46 -0.58
C LEU A 102 -7.19 4.97 -0.51
N GLY A 103 -8.46 4.63 -0.77
CA GLY A 103 -8.92 3.25 -0.85
C GLY A 103 -8.19 2.43 -1.94
N ASN A 104 -8.00 3.00 -3.14
CA ASN A 104 -7.25 2.32 -4.19
C ASN A 104 -5.75 2.17 -3.84
N ILE A 105 -5.17 3.13 -3.11
CA ILE A 105 -3.82 2.99 -2.55
C ILE A 105 -3.78 1.84 -1.54
N MET A 106 -4.78 1.71 -0.66
CA MET A 106 -4.86 0.59 0.29
C MET A 106 -4.86 -0.76 -0.43
N LEU A 107 -5.66 -0.92 -1.48
CA LEU A 107 -5.72 -2.14 -2.29
C LEU A 107 -4.38 -2.46 -2.95
N TYR A 108 -3.73 -1.45 -3.54
CA TYR A 108 -2.40 -1.63 -4.11
C TYR A 108 -1.38 -2.06 -3.05
N GLN A 109 -1.40 -1.44 -1.87
CA GLN A 109 -0.52 -1.81 -0.77
C GLN A 109 -0.79 -3.22 -0.24
N HIS A 110 -2.05 -3.67 -0.24
CA HIS A 110 -2.40 -5.04 0.10
C HIS A 110 -1.84 -6.03 -0.92
N LYS A 111 -1.98 -5.74 -2.22
CA LYS A 111 -1.35 -6.53 -3.29
C LYS A 111 0.17 -6.66 -3.09
N LEU A 112 0.86 -5.57 -2.75
CA LEU A 112 2.29 -5.62 -2.44
C LEU A 112 2.61 -6.49 -1.21
N LEU A 113 1.79 -6.43 -0.16
CA LEU A 113 1.94 -7.28 1.03
C LEU A 113 1.74 -8.75 0.72
N SER A 114 0.78 -9.09 -0.15
CA SER A 114 0.52 -10.46 -0.58
C SER A 114 1.62 -10.96 -1.54
N GLU A 115 1.87 -10.26 -2.64
CA GLU A 115 2.72 -10.78 -3.74
C GLU A 115 4.23 -10.60 -3.52
N LEU A 116 4.66 -9.49 -2.91
CA LEU A 116 6.08 -9.17 -2.76
C LEU A 116 6.59 -9.41 -1.33
N TYR A 117 5.71 -9.25 -0.33
CA TYR A 117 6.08 -9.47 1.06
C TYR A 117 5.65 -10.86 1.57
N ASP A 118 4.73 -11.55 0.89
CA ASP A 118 4.31 -12.92 1.20
C ASP A 118 3.90 -13.09 2.69
N VAL A 119 3.08 -12.14 3.17
CA VAL A 119 2.57 -12.14 4.57
C VAL A 119 1.05 -12.18 4.67
N SER A 120 0.35 -12.28 3.53
CA SER A 120 -1.09 -12.47 3.52
C SER A 120 -1.45 -13.95 3.62
N LEU A 121 -2.68 -14.22 4.02
CA LEU A 121 -3.29 -15.55 4.03
C LEU A 121 -4.49 -15.55 3.07
N PRO A 122 -4.85 -16.68 2.44
CA PRO A 122 -5.99 -16.76 1.54
C PRO A 122 -7.31 -16.29 2.16
N GLU A 123 -7.48 -16.44 3.48
CA GLU A 123 -8.63 -15.94 4.23
C GLU A 123 -8.63 -14.41 4.32
N LEU A 124 -7.46 -13.79 4.47
CA LEU A 124 -7.32 -12.33 4.57
C LEU A 124 -7.51 -11.66 3.21
N ASP A 125 -6.97 -12.27 2.15
CA ASP A 125 -7.21 -11.84 0.77
C ASP A 125 -8.71 -11.90 0.44
N ARG A 126 -9.40 -12.99 0.83
CA ARG A 126 -10.86 -13.12 0.68
C ARG A 126 -11.65 -12.07 1.45
N ILE A 127 -11.22 -11.68 2.66
CA ILE A 127 -11.88 -10.59 3.41
C ILE A 127 -11.73 -9.26 2.67
N VAL A 128 -10.54 -8.96 2.13
CA VAL A 128 -10.32 -7.74 1.35
C VAL A 128 -11.25 -7.70 0.14
N ASP A 129 -11.32 -8.80 -0.62
CA ASP A 129 -12.22 -8.91 -1.78
C ASP A 129 -13.68 -8.72 -1.40
N GLU A 130 -14.16 -9.41 -0.35
CA GLU A 130 -15.55 -9.33 0.09
C GLU A 130 -15.95 -7.93 0.58
N VAL A 131 -15.07 -7.27 1.32
CA VAL A 131 -15.28 -5.89 1.79
C VAL A 131 -15.30 -4.91 0.62
N THR A 132 -14.41 -5.06 -0.36
CA THR A 132 -14.40 -4.23 -1.57
C THR A 132 -15.64 -4.47 -2.43
N ASN A 133 -16.05 -5.73 -2.63
CA ASN A 133 -17.28 -6.08 -3.33
C ASN A 133 -18.55 -5.57 -2.62
N ALA A 134 -18.48 -5.30 -1.33
CA ALA A 134 -19.56 -4.68 -0.55
C ALA A 134 -19.69 -3.15 -0.74
N GLY A 135 -18.75 -2.53 -1.48
CA GLY A 135 -18.73 -1.09 -1.74
C GLY A 135 -17.70 -0.31 -0.92
N ALA A 136 -16.80 -0.97 -0.19
CA ALA A 136 -15.67 -0.27 0.41
C ALA A 136 -14.78 0.37 -0.67
N TYR A 137 -14.26 1.57 -0.39
CA TYR A 137 -13.31 2.24 -1.29
C TYR A 137 -11.99 1.48 -1.42
N GLY A 138 -11.62 0.74 -0.38
CA GLY A 138 -10.51 -0.19 -0.40
C GLY A 138 -10.31 -0.85 0.97
N ALA A 139 -9.50 -1.90 1.00
CA ALA A 139 -9.14 -2.58 2.22
C ALA A 139 -7.70 -3.09 2.15
N LYS A 140 -7.07 -3.29 3.30
CA LYS A 140 -5.75 -3.91 3.40
C LYS A 140 -5.53 -4.58 4.74
N LEU A 141 -4.56 -5.48 4.78
CA LEU A 141 -3.96 -5.96 6.01
C LEU A 141 -3.46 -4.81 6.89
N SER A 142 -3.63 -4.98 8.20
CA SER A 142 -3.09 -4.13 9.25
C SER A 142 -2.31 -4.96 10.27
N GLY A 143 -1.26 -4.38 10.85
CA GLY A 143 -0.34 -5.05 11.79
C GLY A 143 0.90 -5.66 11.13
N ALA A 144 1.63 -6.48 11.88
CA ALA A 144 2.95 -7.02 11.49
C ALA A 144 2.90 -8.20 10.49
N GLY A 145 1.71 -8.68 10.11
CA GLY A 145 1.49 -9.89 9.28
C GLY A 145 1.29 -11.17 10.10
N LEU A 146 0.91 -12.28 9.43
CA LEU A 146 0.82 -13.67 9.98
C LEU A 146 -0.36 -14.01 10.92
N GLY A 147 -1.44 -13.24 10.87
CA GLY A 147 -2.62 -13.41 11.73
C GLY A 147 -3.14 -12.04 12.15
N GLY A 148 -3.62 -11.28 11.15
CA GLY A 148 -3.79 -9.83 11.26
C GLY A 148 -5.17 -9.36 10.82
N ALA A 149 -5.61 -8.25 11.39
CA ALA A 149 -6.88 -7.63 11.03
C ALA A 149 -6.83 -7.05 9.61
N VAL A 150 -7.97 -7.00 8.94
CA VAL A 150 -8.17 -6.20 7.73
C VAL A 150 -8.82 -4.89 8.13
N ILE A 151 -8.28 -3.78 7.64
CA ILE A 151 -8.91 -2.46 7.75
C ILE A 151 -9.54 -2.10 6.40
N GLY A 152 -10.83 -1.77 6.42
CA GLY A 152 -11.59 -1.32 5.25
C GLY A 152 -12.00 0.14 5.38
N LEU A 153 -11.84 0.90 4.30
CA LEU A 153 -12.31 2.29 4.19
C LEU A 153 -13.67 2.30 3.49
N VAL A 154 -14.70 2.77 4.18
CA VAL A 154 -16.08 2.83 3.67
C VAL A 154 -16.60 4.26 3.72
N LYS A 155 -17.52 4.59 2.80
CA LYS A 155 -18.15 5.90 2.73
C LYS A 155 -18.99 6.23 3.97
N ASP A 156 -19.78 5.27 4.40
CA ASP A 156 -20.81 5.43 5.42
C ASP A 156 -21.04 4.14 6.20
N PHE A 157 -21.82 4.26 7.28
CA PHE A 157 -22.13 3.15 8.18
C PHE A 157 -22.93 2.04 7.48
N GLU A 158 -23.77 2.36 6.51
CA GLU A 158 -24.56 1.36 5.78
C GLU A 158 -23.67 0.46 4.93
N THR A 159 -22.74 1.07 4.19
CA THR A 159 -21.69 0.37 3.43
C THR A 159 -20.80 -0.43 4.38
N GLY A 160 -20.41 0.15 5.53
CA GLY A 160 -19.69 -0.54 6.60
C GLY A 160 -20.41 -1.80 7.09
N ARG A 161 -21.74 -1.74 7.27
CA ARG A 161 -22.55 -2.89 7.69
C ARG A 161 -22.61 -3.97 6.63
N LYS A 162 -22.75 -3.61 5.35
CA LYS A 162 -22.71 -4.56 4.22
C LYS A 162 -21.35 -5.26 4.15
N ALA A 163 -20.26 -4.49 4.26
CA ALA A 163 -18.90 -5.00 4.28
C ALA A 163 -18.63 -5.94 5.45
N LEU A 164 -19.01 -5.54 6.67
CA LEU A 164 -18.85 -6.36 7.86
C LEU A 164 -19.61 -7.68 7.75
N ASN A 165 -20.87 -7.64 7.28
CA ASN A 165 -21.66 -8.86 7.09
C ASN A 165 -21.01 -9.82 6.08
N ARG A 166 -20.49 -9.32 4.96
CA ARG A 166 -19.78 -10.15 3.98
C ARG A 166 -18.50 -10.76 4.56
N ALA A 167 -17.71 -9.97 5.29
CA ALA A 167 -16.49 -10.45 5.94
C ALA A 167 -16.77 -11.56 6.97
N LEU A 168 -17.77 -11.37 7.84
CA LEU A 168 -18.17 -12.36 8.85
C LEU A 168 -18.72 -13.64 8.24
N ASN A 169 -19.44 -13.53 7.13
CA ASN A 169 -20.00 -14.69 6.43
C ASN A 169 -18.97 -15.48 5.62
N CYS A 170 -17.78 -14.91 5.34
CA CYS A 170 -16.76 -15.59 4.55
C CYS A 170 -15.64 -16.19 5.42
N CYS A 171 -14.94 -15.37 6.22
CA CYS A 171 -13.67 -15.74 6.83
C CYS A 171 -13.35 -14.99 8.14
N ALA A 172 -13.96 -13.82 8.39
CA ALA A 172 -13.65 -13.03 9.57
C ALA A 172 -14.30 -13.61 10.82
N SER A 173 -13.53 -13.76 11.90
CA SER A 173 -14.03 -14.22 13.20
C SER A 173 -14.80 -13.15 13.96
N SER A 174 -14.46 -11.87 13.74
CA SER A 174 -15.10 -10.71 14.35
C SER A 174 -14.81 -9.45 13.52
N GLY A 175 -15.54 -8.37 13.78
CA GLY A 175 -15.27 -7.09 13.15
C GLY A 175 -16.10 -5.96 13.76
N TYR A 176 -15.64 -4.73 13.56
CA TYR A 176 -16.22 -3.53 14.15
C TYR A 176 -16.28 -2.43 13.10
N ILE A 177 -17.35 -1.63 13.15
CA ILE A 177 -17.46 -0.40 12.35
C ILE A 177 -17.13 0.75 13.28
N VAL A 178 -16.05 1.48 12.98
CA VAL A 178 -15.57 2.59 13.79
C VAL A 178 -15.59 3.89 12.98
N LYS A 179 -15.76 5.01 13.68
CA LYS A 179 -15.50 6.35 13.12
C LYS A 179 -14.12 6.80 13.58
N ILE A 180 -13.45 7.59 12.77
CA ILE A 180 -12.20 8.25 13.17
C ILE A 180 -12.54 9.24 14.27
N ASP A 181 -11.92 9.06 15.44
CA ASP A 181 -12.08 9.94 16.61
C ASP A 181 -10.94 10.98 16.63
N SER A 182 -11.14 12.10 17.32
CA SER A 182 -10.12 13.15 17.55
C SER A 182 -8.92 12.69 18.38
N GLY A 183 -8.97 11.46 18.92
CA GLY A 183 -7.92 10.88 19.74
C GLY A 183 -8.00 11.36 21.19
N VAL A 184 -6.93 11.09 21.95
CA VAL A 184 -6.84 11.48 23.36
C VAL A 184 -6.59 12.98 23.48
N THR A 185 -7.49 13.70 24.16
CA THR A 185 -7.29 15.09 24.58
C THR A 185 -6.91 15.15 26.05
N THR A 186 -5.81 15.82 26.40
CA THR A 186 -5.52 16.15 27.80
C THR A 186 -6.18 17.49 28.12
N HIS A 187 -7.01 17.52 29.16
CA HIS A 187 -7.55 18.75 29.76
C HIS A 187 -6.51 19.42 30.66
#